data_AF-A0A6F9AKC7-F1
#
_entry.id   AF-A0A6F9AKC7-F1
#
_cell.length_a   1.000
_cell.length_b   1.000
_cell.length_c   1.000
_cell.angle_alpha   90.00
_cell.angle_beta   90.00
_cell.angle_gamma   90.00
#
_symmetry.space_group_name_H-M   'P 1'
#
loop_
_entity.id
_entity.type
_entity.pdbx_description
1 polymer ?
#
loop_
_entity_poly.entity_id
_entity_poly.type
_entity_poly.pdbx_seq_one_letter_code
_entity_poly.pdbx_strand_id
1 'polypeptide(L)'
;MLNSLSDLHGYVDKGQLTCELGGNLEYCHSQWIHHRTAIENFAVTVKTTAQMLQKFGTDLAETELPNDVQCTKDLLNTHTEKHDKLKDELKLAMKQGTTLLGCIKEQAAKSENHKLNPDEMENQSTVERLLSQLDETENAFQQFWSKHHLKLEQCLQLRHFEHDFREVKVSLDSLMDTLTFLSDIGDCVTRVEMLLNDLNTLEEKAQESLEKAQLHALHGDQLIQSNHYAVDSIRPKCVELRRVCDDFTNEAKKKYDVLSKSNQIHKGIDK
;
A
#
# COMPACT_ATOMS: atom_id res chain seq x y z
N MET A 1 53.21 -40.85 21.45
CA MET A 1 52.17 -41.77 21.96
C MET A 1 51.73 -41.21 23.30
N LEU A 2 50.47 -40.82 23.46
CA LEU A 2 49.94 -40.32 24.73
C LEU A 2 49.80 -41.51 25.66
N ASN A 3 50.69 -41.66 26.63
CA ASN A 3 50.79 -42.87 27.46
C ASN A 3 50.17 -42.69 28.85
N SER A 4 49.75 -41.47 29.19
CA SER A 4 49.10 -41.15 30.46
C SER A 4 48.11 -39.98 30.33
N LEU A 5 47.17 -39.87 31.27
CA LEU A 5 46.28 -38.70 31.39
C LEU A 5 47.07 -37.40 31.57
N SER A 6 48.20 -37.45 32.29
CA SER A 6 49.06 -36.27 32.47
C SER A 6 49.67 -35.78 31.16
N ASP A 7 50.03 -36.69 30.24
CA ASP A 7 50.50 -36.31 28.90
C ASP A 7 49.38 -35.62 28.10
N LEU A 8 48.13 -36.10 28.21
CA LEU A 8 46.96 -35.52 27.54
C LEU A 8 46.69 -34.08 28.00
N HIS A 9 46.77 -33.83 29.32
CA HIS A 9 46.60 -32.49 29.88
C HIS A 9 47.72 -31.50 29.50
N GLY A 10 48.85 -31.99 28.98
CA GLY A 10 49.89 -31.15 28.39
C GLY A 10 49.50 -30.55 27.02
N TYR A 11 48.48 -31.10 26.36
CA TYR A 11 48.01 -30.66 25.04
C TYR A 11 46.56 -30.14 25.06
N VAL A 12 45.72 -30.61 25.98
CA VAL A 12 44.29 -30.30 26.03
C VAL A 12 43.91 -29.79 27.41
N ASP A 13 43.22 -28.64 27.47
CA ASP A 13 42.73 -28.09 28.72
C ASP A 13 41.72 -29.03 29.38
N LYS A 14 41.76 -29.12 30.72
CA LYS A 14 40.83 -29.96 31.48
C LYS A 14 39.36 -29.61 31.22
N GLY A 15 39.08 -28.33 30.95
CA GLY A 15 37.75 -27.79 30.63
C GLY A 15 37.19 -28.23 29.29
N GLN A 16 37.99 -28.89 28.46
CA GLN A 16 37.58 -29.41 27.16
C GLN A 16 37.35 -30.93 27.17
N LEU A 17 37.63 -31.59 28.30
CA LEU A 17 37.50 -33.03 28.46
C LEU A 17 36.35 -33.36 29.39
N THR A 18 35.56 -34.39 29.05
CA THR A 18 34.51 -34.91 29.94
C THR A 18 35.12 -35.61 31.15
N CYS A 19 34.32 -35.83 32.19
CA CYS A 19 34.77 -36.51 33.42
C CYS A 19 35.37 -37.90 33.16
N GLU A 20 34.89 -38.62 32.14
CA GLU A 20 35.40 -39.94 31.73
C GLU A 20 36.85 -39.89 31.22
N LEU A 21 37.31 -38.73 30.75
CA LEU A 21 38.65 -38.47 30.25
C LEU A 21 39.50 -37.64 31.24
N GLY A 22 39.07 -37.54 32.50
CA GLY A 22 39.79 -36.80 33.54
C GLY A 22 39.66 -35.27 33.46
N GLY A 23 38.66 -34.76 32.73
CA GLY A 23 38.36 -33.33 32.65
C GLY A 23 37.16 -32.89 33.51
N ASN A 24 36.75 -31.64 33.33
CA ASN A 24 35.64 -30.99 34.06
C ASN A 24 34.57 -30.41 33.13
N LEU A 25 34.52 -30.83 31.87
CA LEU A 25 33.42 -30.48 30.96
C LEU A 25 32.16 -31.25 31.34
N GLU A 26 31.11 -30.52 31.73
CA GLU A 26 29.77 -31.07 31.92
C GLU A 26 29.10 -31.30 30.56
N TYR A 27 29.15 -32.54 30.08
CA TYR A 27 28.53 -32.94 28.83
C TYR A 27 27.30 -33.83 29.08
N CYS A 28 26.18 -33.49 28.46
CA CYS A 28 24.96 -34.28 28.44
C CYS A 28 24.52 -34.54 27.00
N HIS A 29 24.69 -35.78 26.53
CA HIS A 29 24.42 -36.14 25.14
C HIS A 29 22.95 -35.87 24.72
N SER A 30 22.00 -36.16 25.60
CA SER A 30 20.57 -35.93 25.33
C SER A 30 20.24 -34.45 25.21
N GLN A 31 20.85 -33.60 26.03
CA GLN A 31 20.70 -32.14 25.95
C GLN A 31 21.30 -31.58 24.67
N TRP A 32 22.49 -32.07 24.30
CA TRP A 32 23.14 -31.70 23.04
C TRP A 32 22.26 -32.04 21.82
N ILE A 33 21.70 -33.26 21.77
CA ILE A 33 20.77 -33.68 20.71
C ILE A 33 19.53 -32.77 20.69
N HIS A 34 18.97 -32.45 21.86
CA HIS A 34 17.79 -31.61 21.97
C HIS A 34 18.03 -30.20 21.42
N HIS A 35 19.13 -29.56 21.81
CA HIS A 35 19.52 -28.25 21.28
C HIS A 35 19.75 -28.29 19.79
N ARG A 36 20.53 -29.26 19.30
CA ARG A 36 20.84 -29.37 17.88
C ARG A 36 19.56 -29.54 17.05
N THR A 37 18.68 -30.45 17.45
CA THR A 37 17.38 -30.68 16.81
C THR A 37 16.51 -29.42 16.83
N ALA A 38 16.45 -28.70 17.96
CA ALA A 38 15.66 -27.49 18.07
C ALA A 38 16.18 -26.34 17.18
N ILE A 39 17.50 -26.18 17.10
CA ILE A 39 18.17 -25.19 16.23
C ILE A 39 17.94 -25.53 14.76
N GLU A 40 18.08 -26.80 14.38
CA GLU A 40 17.82 -27.27 13.01
C GLU A 40 16.37 -27.03 12.59
N ASN A 41 15.41 -27.36 13.47
CA ASN A 41 13.99 -27.07 13.23
C ASN A 41 13.75 -25.56 13.07
N PHE A 42 14.34 -24.73 13.92
CA PHE A 42 14.22 -23.28 13.79
C PHE A 42 14.85 -22.77 12.48
N ALA A 43 16.00 -23.29 12.08
CA ALA A 43 16.64 -22.94 10.81
C ALA A 43 15.73 -23.30 9.60
N VAL A 44 15.05 -24.46 9.66
CA VAL A 44 14.05 -24.84 8.65
C VAL A 44 12.87 -23.87 8.65
N THR A 45 12.37 -23.45 9.81
CA THR A 45 11.32 -22.42 9.90
C THR A 45 11.78 -21.13 9.24
N VAL A 46 12.94 -20.57 9.62
CA VAL A 46 13.49 -19.33 9.05
C VAL A 46 13.60 -19.43 7.52
N LYS A 47 14.15 -20.53 7.02
CA LYS A 47 14.26 -20.77 5.57
C LYS A 47 12.90 -20.81 4.89
N THR A 48 11.93 -21.51 5.48
CA THR A 48 10.59 -21.64 4.89
C THR A 48 9.86 -20.30 4.88
N THR A 49 9.92 -19.53 5.98
CA THR A 49 9.35 -18.19 6.05
C THR A 49 9.97 -17.25 5.04
N ALA A 50 11.30 -17.24 4.90
CA ALA A 50 11.98 -16.44 3.89
C ALA A 50 11.55 -16.81 2.45
N GLN A 51 11.37 -18.10 2.15
CA GLN A 51 10.89 -18.56 0.85
C GLN A 51 9.44 -18.12 0.58
N MET A 52 8.57 -18.16 1.59
CA MET A 52 7.18 -17.69 1.45
C MET A 52 7.12 -16.19 1.17
N LEU A 53 7.92 -15.38 1.89
CA LEU A 53 8.04 -13.94 1.65
C LEU A 53 8.61 -13.63 0.28
N GLN A 54 9.65 -14.36 -0.15
CA GLN A 54 10.25 -14.18 -1.48
C GLN A 54 9.25 -14.50 -2.59
N LYS A 55 8.53 -15.62 -2.47
CA LYS A 55 7.50 -16.00 -3.44
C LYS A 55 6.42 -14.94 -3.53
N PHE A 56 5.88 -14.51 -2.39
CA PHE A 56 4.85 -13.49 -2.38
C PHE A 56 5.38 -12.15 -2.92
N GLY A 57 6.59 -11.73 -2.54
CA GLY A 57 7.24 -10.54 -3.10
C GLY A 57 7.41 -10.60 -4.63
N THR A 58 7.67 -11.78 -5.18
CA THR A 58 7.73 -12.01 -6.63
C THR A 58 6.35 -11.86 -7.26
N ASP A 59 5.33 -12.52 -6.69
CA ASP A 59 3.94 -12.39 -7.15
C ASP A 59 3.49 -10.92 -7.15
N LEU A 60 3.84 -10.16 -6.10
CA LEU A 60 3.55 -8.73 -5.98
C LEU A 60 4.28 -7.91 -7.07
N ALA A 61 5.56 -8.18 -7.31
CA ALA A 61 6.36 -7.45 -8.30
C ALA A 61 5.89 -7.68 -9.75
N GLU A 62 5.39 -8.88 -10.03
CA GLU A 62 4.85 -9.28 -11.34
C GLU A 62 3.37 -8.91 -11.52
N THR A 63 2.72 -8.38 -10.49
CA THR A 63 1.31 -7.99 -10.54
C THR A 63 1.09 -6.79 -11.47
N GLU A 64 0.28 -6.98 -12.50
CA GLU A 64 -0.24 -5.89 -13.31
C GLU A 64 -1.38 -5.15 -12.58
N LEU A 65 -1.40 -3.82 -12.70
CA LEU A 65 -2.44 -3.00 -12.08
C LEU A 65 -3.77 -3.13 -12.83
N PRO A 66 -4.89 -3.48 -12.16
CA PRO A 66 -6.19 -3.60 -12.82
C PRO A 66 -6.70 -2.25 -13.34
N ASN A 67 -7.59 -2.30 -14.33
CA ASN A 67 -8.14 -1.12 -15.01
C ASN A 67 -9.54 -0.70 -14.53
N ASP A 68 -10.17 -1.46 -13.63
CA ASP A 68 -11.47 -1.16 -13.02
C ASP A 68 -11.42 -1.14 -11.48
N VAL A 69 -12.43 -0.50 -10.88
CA VAL A 69 -12.53 -0.28 -9.43
C VAL A 69 -12.64 -1.61 -8.67
N GLN A 70 -13.48 -2.52 -9.13
CA GLN A 70 -13.82 -3.74 -8.39
C GLN A 70 -12.62 -4.70 -8.37
N CYS A 71 -12.01 -4.97 -9.51
CA CYS A 71 -10.82 -5.82 -9.58
C CYS A 71 -9.64 -5.22 -8.79
N THR A 72 -9.46 -3.88 -8.82
CA THR A 72 -8.39 -3.24 -8.02
C THR A 72 -8.65 -3.41 -6.52
N LYS A 73 -9.91 -3.26 -6.08
CA LYS A 73 -10.30 -3.44 -4.69
C LYS A 73 -10.13 -4.89 -4.23
N ASP A 74 -10.56 -5.85 -5.03
CA ASP A 74 -10.43 -7.27 -4.72
C ASP A 74 -8.97 -7.71 -4.65
N LEU A 75 -8.13 -7.19 -5.56
CA LEU A 75 -6.70 -7.41 -5.54
C LEU A 75 -6.03 -6.82 -4.29
N LEU A 76 -6.40 -5.59 -3.92
CA LEU A 76 -5.89 -4.92 -2.71
C LEU A 76 -6.23 -5.72 -1.44
N ASN A 77 -7.48 -6.19 -1.32
CA ASN A 77 -7.92 -7.02 -0.21
C ASN A 77 -7.15 -8.34 -0.18
N THR A 78 -7.07 -9.03 -1.31
CA THR A 78 -6.36 -10.31 -1.44
C THR A 78 -4.90 -10.19 -1.04
N HIS A 79 -4.22 -9.12 -1.47
CA HIS A 79 -2.82 -8.88 -1.13
C HIS A 79 -2.66 -8.55 0.35
N THR A 80 -3.53 -7.72 0.91
CA THR A 80 -3.50 -7.34 2.33
C THR A 80 -3.72 -8.56 3.23
N GLU A 81 -4.70 -9.40 2.90
CA GLU A 81 -4.95 -10.65 3.64
C GLU A 81 -3.76 -11.62 3.59
N LYS A 82 -3.09 -11.75 2.44
CA LYS A 82 -1.88 -12.57 2.32
C LYS A 82 -0.72 -11.99 3.13
N HIS A 83 -0.54 -10.66 3.10
CA HIS A 83 0.46 -9.96 3.90
C HIS A 83 0.23 -10.20 5.40
N ASP A 84 -1.00 -10.01 5.88
CA ASP A 84 -1.34 -10.19 7.30
C ASP A 84 -1.07 -11.62 7.78
N LYS A 85 -1.41 -12.63 6.97
CA LYS A 85 -1.09 -14.04 7.27
C LYS A 85 0.41 -14.28 7.38
N LEU A 86 1.20 -13.80 6.42
CA LEU A 86 2.66 -13.94 6.45
C LEU A 86 3.29 -13.18 7.64
N LYS A 87 2.71 -12.04 8.01
CA LYS A 87 3.12 -11.28 9.18
C LYS A 87 2.88 -12.06 10.47
N ASP A 88 1.77 -12.78 10.58
CA ASP A 88 1.52 -13.64 11.74
C ASP A 88 2.43 -14.87 11.78
N GLU A 89 2.77 -15.46 10.62
CA GLU A 89 3.78 -16.52 10.52
C GLU A 89 5.17 -16.02 10.94
N LEU A 90 5.56 -14.82 10.53
CA LEU A 90 6.80 -14.16 10.95
C LEU A 90 6.86 -13.96 12.47
N LYS A 91 5.80 -13.43 13.09
CA LYS A 91 5.71 -13.29 14.55
C LYS A 91 5.87 -14.64 15.26
N LEU A 92 5.27 -15.70 14.72
CA LEU A 92 5.39 -17.04 15.29
C LEU A 92 6.83 -17.54 15.19
N ALA A 93 7.49 -17.38 14.05
CA ALA A 93 8.89 -17.75 13.86
C ALA A 93 9.82 -16.96 14.80
N MET A 94 9.61 -15.65 14.95
CA MET A 94 10.35 -14.83 15.92
C MET A 94 10.13 -15.29 17.36
N LYS A 95 8.89 -15.64 17.73
CA LYS A 95 8.58 -16.20 19.06
C LYS A 95 9.28 -17.55 19.29
N GLN A 96 9.31 -18.42 18.28
CA GLN A 96 10.03 -19.70 18.35
C GLN A 96 11.53 -19.48 18.60
N GLY A 97 12.18 -18.60 17.82
CA GLY A 97 13.60 -18.30 17.95
C GLY A 97 13.97 -17.64 19.28
N THR A 98 13.17 -16.67 19.74
CA THR A 98 13.39 -16.00 21.04
C THR A 98 13.20 -16.94 22.22
N THR A 99 12.21 -17.84 22.16
CA THR A 99 12.01 -18.88 23.18
C THR A 99 13.21 -19.84 23.20
N LEU A 100 13.66 -20.29 22.03
CA LEU A 100 14.82 -21.18 21.91
C LEU A 100 16.09 -20.54 22.48
N LEU A 101 16.33 -19.26 22.14
CA LEU A 101 17.47 -18.51 22.67
C LEU A 101 17.39 -18.36 24.20
N GLY A 102 16.19 -18.11 24.73
CA GLY A 102 15.93 -18.07 26.17
C GLY A 102 16.28 -19.38 26.85
N CYS A 103 15.81 -20.52 26.31
CA CYS A 103 16.11 -21.84 26.85
C CYS A 103 17.62 -22.14 26.86
N ILE A 104 18.35 -21.77 25.81
CA ILE A 104 19.82 -21.95 25.74
C ILE A 104 20.51 -21.09 26.80
N LYS A 105 20.10 -19.83 26.96
CA LYS A 105 20.70 -18.90 27.94
C LYS A 105 20.38 -19.26 29.39
N GLU A 106 19.15 -19.67 29.69
CA GLU A 106 18.73 -20.09 31.03
C GLU A 106 19.50 -21.32 31.51
N GLN A 107 19.80 -22.26 30.61
CA GLN A 107 20.59 -23.43 30.96
C GLN A 107 22.05 -23.08 31.27
N ALA A 108 22.63 -22.14 30.52
CA ALA A 108 23.96 -21.61 30.81
C ALA A 108 24.04 -20.85 32.15
N ALA A 109 22.93 -20.29 32.63
CA ALA A 109 22.87 -19.52 33.87
C ALA A 109 22.66 -20.36 35.15
N LYS A 110 22.43 -21.68 35.04
CA LYS A 110 22.12 -22.55 36.20
C LYS A 110 23.30 -22.84 37.13
N SER A 111 24.53 -22.50 36.74
CA SER A 111 25.72 -22.66 37.56
C SER A 111 26.42 -21.31 37.73
N GLU A 112 26.62 -20.88 38.99
CA GLU A 112 27.16 -19.56 39.37
C GLU A 112 28.59 -19.29 38.85
N ASN A 113 29.28 -20.32 38.31
CA ASN A 113 30.60 -20.21 37.68
C ASN A 113 30.65 -20.86 36.28
N HIS A 114 29.50 -21.03 35.61
CA HIS A 114 29.45 -21.68 34.30
C HIS A 114 30.04 -20.79 33.22
N LYS A 115 31.18 -21.21 32.67
CA LYS A 115 31.72 -20.64 31.44
C LYS A 115 31.15 -21.44 30.28
N LEU A 116 30.47 -20.75 29.36
CA LEU A 116 29.93 -21.37 28.14
C LEU A 116 31.02 -22.21 27.46
N ASN A 117 30.71 -23.48 27.22
CA ASN A 117 31.56 -24.32 26.41
C ASN A 117 31.45 -23.90 24.91
N PRO A 118 32.38 -24.33 24.05
CA PRO A 118 32.37 -23.95 22.63
C PRO A 118 31.05 -24.28 21.92
N ASP A 119 30.46 -25.45 22.18
CA ASP A 119 29.19 -25.88 21.57
C ASP A 119 28.00 -24.99 22.00
N GLU A 120 27.92 -24.61 23.27
CA GLU A 120 26.88 -23.70 23.78
C GLU A 120 27.01 -22.31 23.17
N MET A 121 28.24 -21.81 23.04
CA MET A 121 28.52 -20.52 22.41
C MET A 121 28.17 -20.53 20.92
N GLU A 122 28.47 -21.62 20.21
CA GLU A 122 28.11 -21.81 18.80
C GLU A 122 26.58 -21.92 18.63
N ASN A 123 25.90 -22.67 19.49
CA ASN A 123 24.45 -22.79 19.50
C ASN A 123 23.78 -21.42 19.71
N GLN A 124 24.23 -20.66 20.71
CA GLN A 124 23.72 -19.31 20.96
C GLN A 124 23.96 -18.41 19.74
N SER A 125 25.19 -18.38 19.22
CA SER A 125 25.55 -17.55 18.06
C SER A 125 24.73 -17.91 16.82
N THR A 126 24.44 -19.20 16.62
CA THR A 126 23.63 -19.68 15.50
C THR A 126 22.19 -19.22 15.61
N VAL A 127 21.57 -19.33 16.79
CA VAL A 127 20.19 -18.86 17.00
C VAL A 127 20.10 -17.34 16.88
N GLU A 128 21.05 -16.60 17.44
CA GLU A 128 21.12 -15.14 17.30
C GLU A 128 21.26 -14.72 15.83
N ARG A 129 22.12 -15.39 15.06
CA ARG A 129 22.26 -15.16 13.62
C ARG A 129 20.98 -15.47 12.84
N LEU A 130 20.30 -16.58 13.15
CA LEU A 130 19.03 -16.94 12.51
C LEU A 130 17.92 -15.92 12.82
N LEU A 131 17.86 -15.41 14.05
CA LEU A 131 16.95 -14.33 14.44
C LEU A 131 17.24 -13.05 13.68
N SER A 132 18.53 -12.65 13.57
CA SER A 132 18.92 -11.48 12.78
C SER A 132 18.54 -11.63 11.30
N GLN A 133 18.74 -12.81 10.70
CA GLN A 133 18.35 -13.06 9.32
C GLN A 133 16.83 -12.95 9.11
N LEU A 134 16.03 -13.42 10.07
CA LEU A 134 14.58 -13.32 10.01
C LEU A 134 14.11 -11.87 10.11
N ASP A 135 14.69 -11.09 11.03
CA ASP A 135 14.42 -9.65 11.21
C ASP A 135 14.81 -8.84 9.96
N GLU A 136 15.99 -9.09 9.38
CA GLU A 136 16.42 -8.45 8.14
C GLU A 136 15.48 -8.77 6.97
N THR A 137 15.03 -10.03 6.88
CA THR A 137 14.09 -10.48 5.83
C THR A 137 12.72 -9.81 6.00
N GLU A 138 12.21 -9.73 7.23
CA GLU A 138 10.96 -9.03 7.55
C GLU A 138 11.06 -7.54 7.19
N ASN A 139 12.14 -6.87 7.61
CA ASN A 139 12.35 -5.45 7.35
C ASN A 139 12.43 -5.15 5.85
N ALA A 140 13.17 -5.96 5.09
CA ALA A 140 13.28 -5.82 3.65
C ALA A 140 11.92 -6.01 2.96
N PHE A 141 11.18 -7.06 3.35
CA PHE A 141 9.84 -7.32 2.80
C PHE A 141 8.85 -6.20 3.15
N GLN A 142 8.87 -5.69 4.38
CA GLN A 142 7.96 -4.63 4.81
C GLN A 142 8.20 -3.32 4.04
N GLN A 143 9.46 -2.96 3.77
CA GLN A 143 9.77 -1.79 2.93
C GLN A 143 9.25 -1.95 1.50
N PHE A 144 9.39 -3.15 0.92
CA PHE A 144 8.82 -3.45 -0.38
C PHE A 144 7.28 -3.38 -0.36
N TRP A 145 6.66 -4.05 0.62
CA TRP A 145 5.22 -4.07 0.81
C TRP A 145 4.64 -2.67 0.92
N SER A 146 5.21 -1.79 1.75
CA SER A 146 4.70 -0.42 1.92
C SER A 146 4.67 0.36 0.59
N LYS A 147 5.67 0.17 -0.27
CA LYS A 147 5.70 0.81 -1.59
C LYS A 147 4.68 0.21 -2.54
N HIS A 148 4.59 -1.13 -2.57
CA HIS A 148 3.62 -1.85 -3.40
C HIS A 148 2.18 -1.52 -3.02
N HIS A 149 1.87 -1.59 -1.72
CA HIS A 149 0.56 -1.31 -1.17
C HIS A 149 0.12 0.11 -1.48
N LEU A 150 0.98 1.11 -1.22
CA LEU A 150 0.71 2.51 -1.56
C LEU A 150 0.41 2.68 -3.05
N LYS A 151 1.19 2.05 -3.94
CA LYS A 151 0.95 2.12 -5.38
C LYS A 151 -0.40 1.51 -5.77
N LEU A 152 -0.81 0.42 -5.14
CA LEU A 152 -2.08 -0.25 -5.40
C LEU A 152 -3.27 0.54 -4.84
N GLU A 153 -3.13 1.17 -3.67
CA GLU A 153 -4.12 2.12 -3.13
C GLU A 153 -4.29 3.34 -4.05
N GLN A 154 -3.18 3.92 -4.51
CA GLN A 154 -3.19 4.98 -5.53
C GLN A 154 -3.83 4.49 -6.83
N CYS A 155 -3.68 3.22 -7.19
CA CYS A 155 -4.36 2.67 -8.36
C CYS A 155 -5.87 2.71 -8.16
N LEU A 156 -6.36 2.28 -6.99
CA LEU A 156 -7.77 2.32 -6.66
C LEU A 156 -8.31 3.77 -6.66
N GLN A 157 -7.57 4.71 -6.06
CA GLN A 157 -7.90 6.14 -6.09
C GLN A 157 -8.03 6.65 -7.53
N LEU A 158 -7.08 6.30 -8.41
CA LEU A 158 -7.15 6.66 -9.83
C LEU A 158 -8.37 6.05 -10.53
N ARG A 159 -8.70 4.77 -10.25
CA ARG A 159 -9.88 4.13 -10.86
C ARG A 159 -11.17 4.85 -10.47
N HIS A 160 -11.32 5.24 -9.20
CA HIS A 160 -12.44 6.05 -8.73
C HIS A 160 -12.44 7.43 -9.38
N PHE A 161 -11.30 8.12 -9.37
CA PHE A 161 -11.17 9.43 -9.99
C PHE A 161 -11.59 9.42 -11.47
N GLU A 162 -11.16 8.42 -12.23
CA GLU A 162 -11.53 8.27 -13.64
C GLU A 162 -12.99 7.88 -13.85
N HIS A 163 -13.58 7.12 -12.94
CA HIS A 163 -15.00 6.81 -12.95
C HIS A 163 -15.84 8.08 -12.75
N ASP A 164 -15.57 8.82 -11.68
CA ASP A 164 -16.30 10.02 -11.32
C ASP A 164 -16.10 11.13 -12.36
N PHE A 165 -14.90 11.23 -12.94
CA PHE A 165 -14.62 12.12 -14.06
C PHE A 165 -15.55 11.83 -15.24
N ARG A 166 -15.72 10.55 -15.63
CA ARG A 166 -16.61 10.18 -16.74
C ARG A 166 -18.06 10.55 -16.45
N GLU A 167 -18.54 10.28 -15.23
CA GLU A 167 -19.91 10.59 -14.83
C GLU A 167 -20.19 12.10 -14.89
N VAL A 168 -19.30 12.91 -14.31
CA VAL A 168 -19.40 14.37 -14.32
C VAL A 168 -19.34 14.92 -15.75
N LYS A 169 -18.40 14.41 -16.56
CA LYS A 169 -18.23 14.86 -17.94
C LYS A 169 -19.46 14.57 -18.79
N VAL A 170 -20.07 13.38 -18.66
CA VAL A 170 -21.33 13.05 -19.35
C VAL A 170 -22.48 13.98 -18.93
N SER A 171 -22.58 14.31 -17.63
CA SER A 171 -23.59 15.26 -17.14
C SER A 171 -23.41 16.65 -17.76
N LEU A 172 -22.19 17.17 -17.75
CA LEU A 172 -21.87 18.48 -18.30
C LEU A 172 -22.05 18.55 -19.82
N ASP A 173 -21.64 17.50 -20.55
CA ASP A 173 -21.85 17.41 -21.99
C ASP A 173 -23.36 17.45 -22.32
N SER A 174 -24.19 16.72 -21.57
CA SER A 174 -25.65 16.74 -21.76
C SER A 174 -26.27 18.11 -21.47
N LEU A 175 -25.75 18.83 -20.47
CA LEU A 175 -26.19 20.19 -20.15
C LEU A 175 -25.76 21.17 -21.24
N MET A 176 -24.53 21.03 -21.76
CA MET A 176 -24.02 21.82 -22.87
C MET A 176 -24.84 21.58 -24.15
N ASP A 177 -25.19 20.33 -24.47
CA ASP A 177 -26.06 20.02 -25.60
C ASP A 177 -27.45 20.66 -25.46
N THR A 178 -28.01 20.65 -24.26
CA THR A 178 -29.29 21.33 -23.97
C THR A 178 -29.15 22.84 -24.13
N LEU A 179 -28.06 23.42 -23.62
CA LEU A 179 -27.77 24.84 -23.71
C LEU A 179 -27.61 25.27 -25.18
N THR A 180 -26.89 24.51 -25.99
CA THR A 180 -26.67 24.81 -27.41
C THR A 180 -27.96 24.71 -28.22
N PHE A 181 -28.84 23.75 -27.92
CA PHE A 181 -30.14 23.59 -28.57
C PHE A 181 -31.16 24.70 -28.23
N LEU A 182 -31.02 25.35 -27.07
CA LEU A 182 -31.87 26.47 -26.66
C LEU A 182 -31.76 27.64 -27.66
N SER A 183 -32.88 28.08 -28.24
CA SER A 183 -32.89 29.19 -29.19
C SER A 183 -32.37 30.48 -28.54
N ASP A 184 -31.49 31.19 -29.22
CA ASP A 184 -31.01 32.53 -28.87
C ASP A 184 -31.84 33.65 -29.54
N ILE A 185 -32.81 33.29 -30.37
CA ILE A 185 -33.70 34.21 -31.09
C ILE A 185 -35.16 33.95 -30.69
N GLY A 186 -35.87 35.04 -30.35
CA GLY A 186 -37.32 35.08 -30.18
C GLY A 186 -37.93 36.17 -31.05
N ASP A 187 -39.14 35.90 -31.55
CA ASP A 187 -39.88 36.74 -32.51
C ASP A 187 -40.85 37.74 -31.85
N CYS A 188 -41.11 37.60 -30.55
CA CYS A 188 -41.94 38.50 -29.75
C CYS A 188 -41.46 38.56 -28.29
N VAL A 189 -41.92 39.58 -27.54
CA VAL A 189 -41.56 39.78 -26.12
C VAL A 189 -41.81 38.52 -25.29
N THR A 190 -43.01 37.93 -25.38
CA THR A 190 -43.39 36.73 -24.62
C THR A 190 -42.44 35.56 -24.90
N ARG A 191 -42.07 35.34 -26.17
CA ARG A 191 -41.17 34.25 -26.55
C ARG A 191 -39.76 34.45 -25.99
N VAL A 192 -39.24 35.69 -26.02
CA VAL A 192 -37.93 36.00 -25.46
C VAL A 192 -37.93 35.87 -23.93
N GLU A 193 -38.99 36.31 -23.25
CA GLU A 193 -39.13 36.13 -21.80
C GLU A 193 -39.19 34.65 -21.39
N MET A 194 -39.90 33.81 -22.16
CA MET A 194 -39.88 32.36 -21.95
C MET A 194 -38.47 31.78 -22.13
N LEU A 195 -37.73 32.16 -23.18
CA LEU A 195 -36.36 31.67 -23.41
C LEU A 195 -35.40 32.08 -22.28
N LEU A 196 -35.55 33.29 -21.73
CA LEU A 196 -34.77 33.74 -20.57
C LEU A 196 -35.09 32.90 -19.33
N ASN A 197 -36.36 32.57 -19.11
CA ASN A 197 -36.76 31.72 -17.99
C ASN A 197 -36.25 30.28 -18.14
N ASP A 198 -36.31 29.73 -19.35
CA ASP A 198 -35.77 28.39 -19.68
C ASP A 198 -34.26 28.35 -19.47
N LEU A 199 -33.53 29.39 -19.89
CA LEU A 199 -32.09 29.53 -19.67
C LEU A 199 -31.74 29.58 -18.18
N ASN A 200 -32.43 30.43 -17.39
CA ASN A 200 -32.21 30.49 -15.94
C ASN A 200 -32.46 29.13 -15.28
N THR A 201 -33.53 28.42 -15.68
CA THR A 201 -33.85 27.09 -15.15
C THR A 201 -32.75 26.07 -15.51
N LEU A 202 -32.15 26.18 -16.68
CA LEU A 202 -31.02 25.33 -17.08
C LEU A 202 -29.76 25.65 -16.27
N GLU A 203 -29.44 26.93 -16.05
CA GLU A 203 -28.32 27.36 -15.22
C GLU A 203 -28.46 26.87 -13.78
N GLU A 204 -29.65 26.98 -13.18
CA GLU A 204 -29.94 26.45 -11.84
C GLU A 204 -29.71 24.93 -11.76
N LYS A 205 -30.13 24.18 -12.79
CA LYS A 205 -29.87 22.73 -12.88
C LYS A 205 -28.39 22.40 -13.08
N ALA A 206 -27.67 23.23 -13.85
CA ALA A 206 -26.27 23.01 -14.16
C ALA A 206 -25.35 23.29 -12.96
N GLN A 207 -25.77 24.15 -12.03
CA GLN A 207 -24.98 24.56 -10.87
C GLN A 207 -24.39 23.37 -10.10
N GLU A 208 -25.20 22.35 -9.80
CA GLU A 208 -24.75 21.14 -9.08
C GLU A 208 -23.64 20.40 -9.86
N SER A 209 -23.80 20.25 -11.18
CA SER A 209 -22.81 19.56 -12.02
C SER A 209 -21.52 20.36 -12.16
N LEU A 210 -21.62 21.70 -12.26
CA LEU A 210 -20.47 22.59 -12.33
C LEU A 210 -19.67 22.58 -11.02
N GLU A 211 -20.34 22.64 -9.88
CA GLU A 211 -19.71 22.52 -8.56
C GLU A 211 -19.03 21.16 -8.38
N LYS A 212 -19.72 20.07 -8.74
CA LYS A 212 -19.15 18.71 -8.68
C LYS A 212 -17.88 18.60 -9.54
N ALA A 213 -17.87 19.19 -10.74
CA ALA A 213 -16.69 19.21 -11.61
C ALA A 213 -15.53 20.02 -11.05
N GLN A 214 -15.80 21.19 -10.46
CA GLN A 214 -14.76 22.01 -9.82
C GLN A 214 -14.15 21.30 -8.59
N LEU A 215 -15.00 20.71 -7.74
CA LEU A 215 -14.55 19.91 -6.60
C LEU A 215 -13.74 18.70 -7.05
N HIS A 216 -14.14 18.02 -8.12
CA HIS A 216 -13.39 16.89 -8.66
C HIS A 216 -12.04 17.29 -9.24
N ALA A 217 -11.98 18.43 -9.94
CA ALA A 217 -10.72 19.00 -10.42
C ALA A 217 -9.78 19.35 -9.26
N LEU A 218 -10.31 19.92 -8.17
CA LEU A 218 -9.56 20.22 -6.94
C LEU A 218 -9.05 18.96 -6.25
N HIS A 219 -9.87 17.91 -6.17
CA HIS A 219 -9.44 16.61 -5.64
C HIS A 219 -8.26 16.06 -6.47
N GLY A 220 -8.34 16.15 -7.81
CA GLY A 220 -7.22 15.76 -8.67
C GLY A 220 -5.95 16.60 -8.43
N ASP A 221 -6.06 17.90 -8.14
CA ASP A 221 -4.89 18.71 -7.75
C ASP A 221 -4.26 18.22 -6.44
N GLN A 222 -5.07 17.82 -5.47
CA GLN A 222 -4.58 17.27 -4.19
C GLN A 222 -3.82 15.95 -4.41
N LEU A 223 -4.31 15.08 -5.30
CA LEU A 223 -3.60 13.86 -5.69
C LEU A 223 -2.26 14.19 -6.38
N ILE A 224 -2.21 15.22 -7.20
CA ILE A 224 -0.96 15.67 -7.84
C ILE A 224 0.02 16.20 -6.79
N GLN A 225 -0.45 17.02 -5.84
CA GLN A 225 0.37 17.58 -4.77
C GLN A 225 0.93 16.50 -3.83
N SER A 226 0.23 15.39 -3.66
CA SER A 226 0.71 14.24 -2.86
C SER A 226 1.68 13.32 -3.61
N ASN A 227 2.15 13.71 -4.81
CA ASN A 227 3.03 12.92 -5.68
C ASN A 227 2.42 11.55 -6.07
N HIS A 228 1.13 11.52 -6.37
CA HIS A 228 0.47 10.32 -6.87
C HIS A 228 1.18 9.77 -8.13
N TYR A 229 1.38 8.45 -8.25
CA TYR A 229 2.17 7.87 -9.35
C TYR A 229 1.63 8.17 -10.78
N ALA A 230 0.40 8.69 -10.90
CA ALA A 230 -0.35 8.82 -12.13
C ALA A 230 -0.68 10.28 -12.49
N VAL A 231 0.17 11.23 -12.06
CA VAL A 231 0.02 12.66 -12.34
C VAL A 231 -0.28 12.93 -13.82
N ASP A 232 0.39 12.22 -14.74
CA ASP A 232 0.22 12.41 -16.18
C ASP A 232 -1.16 11.99 -16.70
N SER A 233 -1.87 11.11 -15.99
CA SER A 233 -3.25 10.73 -16.31
C SER A 233 -4.29 11.64 -15.65
N ILE A 234 -3.98 12.14 -14.44
CA ILE A 234 -4.90 12.96 -13.62
C ILE A 234 -4.93 14.41 -14.15
N ARG A 235 -3.76 15.01 -14.39
CA ARG A 235 -3.64 16.44 -14.75
C ARG A 235 -4.48 16.83 -15.98
N PRO A 236 -4.45 16.09 -17.11
CA PRO A 236 -5.26 16.45 -18.28
C PRO A 236 -6.76 16.45 -17.97
N LYS A 237 -7.23 15.51 -17.15
CA LYS A 237 -8.65 15.41 -16.76
C LYS A 237 -9.10 16.59 -15.89
N CYS A 238 -8.25 17.04 -14.97
CA CYS A 238 -8.53 18.26 -14.19
C CYS A 238 -8.62 19.50 -15.08
N VAL A 239 -7.72 19.62 -16.06
CA VAL A 239 -7.74 20.74 -17.02
C VAL A 239 -9.01 20.67 -17.88
N GLU A 240 -9.39 19.49 -18.35
CA GLU A 240 -10.60 19.27 -19.14
C GLU A 240 -11.86 19.67 -18.37
N LEU A 241 -12.02 19.23 -17.11
CA LEU A 241 -13.19 19.60 -16.29
C LEU A 241 -13.33 21.11 -16.14
N ARG A 242 -12.24 21.81 -15.82
CA ARG A 242 -12.26 23.27 -15.68
C ARG A 242 -12.66 23.94 -16.99
N ARG A 243 -12.07 23.48 -18.11
CA ARG A 243 -12.41 23.99 -19.43
C ARG A 243 -13.89 23.81 -19.75
N VAL A 244 -14.46 22.62 -19.52
CA VAL A 244 -15.88 22.37 -19.79
C VAL A 244 -16.78 23.27 -18.93
N CYS A 245 -16.43 23.50 -17.66
CA CYS A 245 -17.16 24.43 -16.81
C CYS A 245 -17.09 25.88 -17.32
N ASP A 246 -15.90 26.33 -17.73
CA ASP A 246 -15.70 27.67 -18.29
C ASP A 246 -16.47 27.84 -19.61
N ASP A 247 -16.40 26.85 -20.50
CA ASP A 247 -17.10 26.84 -21.78
C ASP A 247 -18.62 26.93 -21.56
N PHE A 248 -19.19 26.15 -20.62
CA PHE A 248 -20.62 26.21 -20.30
C PHE A 248 -21.04 27.58 -19.77
N THR A 249 -20.30 28.11 -18.80
CA THR A 249 -20.59 29.40 -18.17
C THR A 249 -20.53 30.54 -19.20
N ASN A 250 -19.53 30.51 -20.09
CA ASN A 250 -19.37 31.52 -21.13
C ASN A 250 -20.49 31.47 -22.18
N GLU A 251 -20.89 30.28 -22.62
CA GLU A 251 -21.98 30.15 -23.60
C GLU A 251 -23.34 30.53 -22.98
N ALA A 252 -23.61 30.16 -21.72
CA ALA A 252 -24.82 30.55 -21.02
C ALA A 252 -24.94 32.06 -20.89
N LYS A 253 -23.85 32.71 -20.44
CA LYS A 253 -23.77 34.17 -20.36
C LYS A 253 -23.97 34.86 -21.70
N LYS A 254 -23.34 34.34 -22.76
CA LYS A 254 -23.50 34.87 -24.12
C LYS A 254 -24.96 34.78 -24.59
N LYS A 255 -25.65 33.66 -24.36
CA LYS A 255 -27.07 33.52 -24.70
C LYS A 255 -27.95 34.46 -23.89
N TYR A 256 -27.67 34.61 -22.60
CA TYR A 256 -28.37 35.57 -21.74
C TYR A 256 -28.23 37.00 -22.28
N ASP A 257 -27.02 37.42 -22.63
CA ASP A 257 -26.75 38.77 -23.15
C ASP A 257 -27.48 39.04 -24.48
N VAL A 258 -27.56 38.04 -25.36
CA VAL A 258 -28.29 38.13 -26.63
C VAL A 258 -29.80 38.24 -26.40
N LEU A 259 -30.38 37.33 -25.60
CA LEU A 259 -31.80 37.32 -25.30
C LEU A 259 -32.25 38.57 -24.54
N SER A 260 -31.45 39.05 -23.59
CA SER A 260 -31.72 40.27 -22.83
C SER A 260 -31.77 41.50 -23.73
N LYS A 261 -30.82 41.65 -24.67
CA LYS A 261 -30.84 42.71 -25.68
C LYS A 261 -32.05 42.60 -26.62
N SER A 262 -32.36 41.39 -27.08
CA SER A 262 -33.55 41.14 -27.91
C SER A 262 -34.84 41.55 -27.21
N ASN A 263 -34.97 41.24 -25.91
CA ASN A 263 -36.13 41.61 -25.11
C ASN A 263 -36.30 43.14 -25.01
N GLN A 264 -35.20 43.87 -24.82
CA GLN A 264 -35.23 45.34 -24.76
C GLN A 264 -35.69 45.96 -26.08
N ILE A 265 -35.25 45.40 -27.21
CA ILE A 265 -35.65 45.87 -28.54
C ILE A 265 -37.14 45.63 -28.77
N HIS A 266 -37.63 44.40 -28.55
CA HIS A 266 -39.05 44.08 -28.74
C HIS A 266 -39.97 44.92 -27.84
N LYS A 267 -39.60 45.13 -26.57
CA LYS A 267 -40.33 46.03 -25.65
C LYS A 267 -40.32 47.50 -26.07
N GLY A 268 -39.32 47.92 -26.85
CA GLY A 268 -39.23 49.27 -27.40
C GLY A 268 -40.06 49.46 -28.67
N ILE A 269 -40.33 48.39 -29.42
CA ILE A 269 -41.15 48.39 -30.63
C ILE A 269 -42.65 48.32 -30.29
N ASP A 270 -43.00 47.62 -29.21
CA ASP A 270 -44.40 47.47 -28.74
C ASP A 270 -44.95 48.71 -27.98
N LYS A 271 -44.19 49.81 -27.89
CA LYS A 271 -44.59 51.09 -27.28
C LYS A 271 -44.91 52.15 -28.33
#